data_AF-A0A4P8EGN5-F1
#
_entry.id   AF-A0A4P8EGN5-F1
#
_cell.length_a   1.000
_cell.length_b   1.000
_cell.length_c   1.000
_cell.angle_alpha   90.00
_cell.angle_beta   90.00
_cell.angle_gamma   90.00
#
_symmetry.space_group_name_H-M   'P 1'
#
loop_
_entity.id
_entity.type
_entity.pdbx_description
1 polymer ?
#
loop_
_entity_poly.entity_id
_entity_poly.type
_entity_poly.pdbx_seq_one_letter_code
_entity_poly.pdbx_strand_id
1 'polypeptide(L)'
;MRMRFERNTMRGTFVSLIFVCGLAAPMAYAADANGKFGIKGGGLQTCESFTEAMEKGTADVALYGGWIEGFITAQNQHNENTYDIAPWQTTSTMLELTKSLCNQAKPNTRFIDAFAGVFRILFPARLQQESAVVGVSNGEARSIAYVEVLKRVQQALRDEGYEIADDTGAFDQASIRQLMDYQTKNGLVATGLPDQPTLYALFFKK
;
A
#
# COMPACT_ATOMS: atom_id res chain seq x y z
N MET A 1 -31.02 23.31 -81.49
CA MET A 1 -29.68 23.83 -81.80
C MET A 1 -28.76 23.53 -80.63
N ARG A 2 -27.54 23.04 -80.93
CA ARG A 2 -26.40 22.63 -80.05
C ARG A 2 -26.34 21.17 -79.55
N MET A 3 -25.43 20.46 -80.21
CA MET A 3 -24.62 19.28 -79.88
C MET A 3 -24.15 19.23 -78.40
N ARG A 4 -24.25 18.07 -77.72
CA ARG A 4 -23.28 16.93 -77.60
C ARG A 4 -22.34 17.12 -76.41
N PHE A 5 -22.25 16.14 -75.52
CA PHE A 5 -20.98 15.57 -75.03
C PHE A 5 -21.25 14.33 -74.18
N GLU A 6 -20.76 13.18 -74.64
CA GLU A 6 -20.57 11.98 -73.83
C GLU A 6 -19.50 12.25 -72.77
N ARG A 7 -19.64 11.65 -71.58
CA ARG A 7 -18.49 11.23 -70.78
C ARG A 7 -18.85 10.02 -69.92
N ASN A 8 -18.24 8.92 -70.33
CA ASN A 8 -18.07 7.67 -69.61
C ASN A 8 -17.39 7.95 -68.25
N THR A 9 -17.98 7.52 -67.13
CA THR A 9 -17.31 7.52 -65.82
C THR A 9 -17.38 6.13 -65.19
N MET A 10 -16.21 5.50 -65.16
CA MET A 10 -15.90 4.27 -64.45
C MET A 10 -16.43 4.31 -63.00
N ARG A 11 -17.17 3.27 -62.61
CA ARG A 11 -17.37 2.90 -61.21
C ARG A 11 -16.04 2.41 -60.64
N GLY A 12 -15.27 3.32 -60.05
CA GLY A 12 -14.13 2.98 -59.20
C GLY A 12 -14.59 2.73 -57.78
N THR A 13 -14.68 1.48 -57.37
CA THR A 13 -14.93 1.07 -55.99
C THR A 13 -13.71 1.44 -55.15
N PHE A 14 -13.81 2.52 -54.34
CA PHE A 14 -12.79 2.84 -53.34
C PHE A 14 -12.90 1.83 -52.19
N VAL A 15 -12.06 0.80 -52.22
CA VAL A 15 -11.80 -0.06 -51.05
C VAL A 15 -10.84 0.70 -50.15
N SER A 16 -11.35 1.39 -49.14
CA SER A 16 -10.53 1.91 -48.04
C SER A 16 -9.91 0.74 -47.29
N LEU A 17 -8.63 0.47 -47.51
CA LEU A 17 -7.81 -0.33 -46.60
C LEU A 17 -7.71 0.44 -45.28
N ILE A 18 -8.57 0.12 -44.32
CA ILE A 18 -8.35 0.46 -42.91
C ILE A 18 -7.19 -0.43 -42.46
N PHE A 19 -5.99 0.14 -42.42
CA PHE A 19 -4.83 -0.48 -41.78
C PHE A 19 -5.13 -0.54 -40.28
N VAL A 20 -5.72 -1.65 -39.84
CA VAL A 20 -5.84 -1.99 -38.41
C VAL A 20 -4.41 -2.27 -37.93
N CYS A 21 -3.68 -1.20 -37.61
CA CYS A 21 -2.53 -1.28 -36.73
C CYS A 21 -3.07 -1.75 -35.38
N GLY A 22 -3.05 -3.08 -35.17
CA GLY A 22 -3.30 -3.67 -33.88
C GLY A 22 -2.33 -3.04 -32.87
N LEU A 23 -2.84 -2.14 -32.04
CA LEU A 23 -2.19 -1.65 -30.85
C LEU A 23 -2.08 -2.82 -29.87
N ALA A 24 -1.19 -3.77 -30.15
CA ALA A 24 -0.62 -4.61 -29.11
C ALA A 24 0.27 -3.67 -28.29
N ALA A 25 -0.32 -3.00 -27.30
CA ALA A 25 0.46 -2.28 -26.31
C ALA A 25 1.42 -3.30 -25.69
N PRO A 26 2.75 -3.17 -25.88
CA PRO A 26 3.67 -4.08 -25.23
C PRO A 26 3.43 -3.94 -23.73
N MET A 27 3.21 -5.06 -23.04
CA MET A 27 3.21 -5.04 -21.58
C MET A 27 4.59 -4.53 -21.16
N ALA A 28 4.62 -3.34 -20.56
CA ALA A 28 5.85 -2.75 -20.06
C ALA A 28 6.31 -3.59 -18.88
N TYR A 29 7.34 -4.41 -19.07
CA TYR A 29 7.96 -5.17 -18.00
C TYR A 29 9.04 -4.30 -17.33
N ALA A 30 8.93 -4.10 -16.02
CA ALA A 30 9.89 -3.32 -15.23
C ALA A 30 11.23 -4.06 -14.98
N ALA A 31 11.29 -5.35 -15.27
CA ALA A 31 12.47 -6.19 -15.15
C ALA A 31 13.18 -6.40 -16.51
N ASP A 32 14.35 -7.02 -16.51
CA ASP A 32 15.00 -7.44 -17.76
C ASP A 32 14.16 -8.48 -18.53
N ALA A 33 14.59 -8.85 -19.72
CA ALA A 33 13.87 -9.80 -20.58
C ALA A 33 13.63 -11.19 -19.94
N ASN A 34 14.33 -11.51 -18.85
CA ASN A 34 14.19 -12.76 -18.10
C ASN A 34 13.47 -12.57 -16.75
N GLY A 35 12.90 -11.39 -16.50
CA GLY A 35 12.27 -11.06 -15.22
C GLY A 35 13.27 -10.81 -14.08
N LYS A 36 14.57 -10.60 -14.38
CA LYS A 36 15.58 -10.30 -13.38
C LYS A 36 15.70 -8.79 -13.17
N PHE A 37 16.01 -8.41 -11.95
CA PHE A 37 16.23 -7.02 -11.56
C PHE A 37 17.39 -6.93 -10.57
N GLY A 38 18.05 -5.77 -10.55
CA GLY A 38 19.14 -5.50 -9.62
C GLY A 38 18.61 -5.03 -8.26
N ILE A 39 18.96 -5.74 -7.20
CA ILE A 39 18.69 -5.31 -5.82
C ILE A 39 19.77 -4.31 -5.40
N LYS A 40 19.37 -3.23 -4.73
CA LYS A 40 20.28 -2.16 -4.28
C LYS A 40 20.22 -2.00 -2.76
N GLY A 41 21.31 -1.51 -2.16
CA GLY A 41 21.36 -1.11 -0.75
C GLY A 41 21.02 -2.23 0.24
N GLY A 42 20.26 -1.87 1.28
CA GLY A 42 19.86 -2.77 2.38
C GLY A 42 19.19 -4.07 1.93
N GLY A 43 18.52 -4.09 0.78
CA GLY A 43 17.89 -5.30 0.22
C GLY A 43 18.85 -6.46 -0.06
N LEU A 44 20.15 -6.20 -0.25
CA LEU A 44 21.17 -7.23 -0.45
C LEU A 44 21.68 -7.86 0.85
N GLN A 45 21.42 -7.24 2.01
CA GLN A 45 21.85 -7.75 3.31
C GLN A 45 21.09 -9.02 3.68
N THR A 46 21.59 -9.77 4.65
CA THR A 46 20.94 -10.99 5.15
C THR A 46 20.00 -10.69 6.31
N CYS A 47 19.07 -11.60 6.56
CA CYS A 47 18.21 -11.56 7.74
C CYS A 47 19.04 -11.57 9.02
N GLU A 48 20.12 -12.34 9.09
CA GLU A 48 21.04 -12.36 10.24
C GLU A 48 21.63 -10.98 10.55
N SER A 49 22.21 -10.31 9.53
CA SER A 49 22.78 -8.96 9.72
C SER A 49 21.72 -7.94 10.09
N PHE A 50 20.51 -8.06 9.55
CA PHE A 50 19.40 -7.18 9.90
C PHE A 50 18.92 -7.40 11.34
N THR A 51 18.68 -8.65 11.75
CA THR A 51 18.20 -8.96 13.10
C THR A 51 19.24 -8.58 14.15
N GLU A 52 20.51 -8.83 13.88
CA GLU A 52 21.62 -8.40 14.74
C GLU A 52 21.67 -6.87 14.89
N ALA A 53 21.53 -6.13 13.78
CA ALA A 53 21.47 -4.66 13.82
C ALA A 53 20.28 -4.15 14.65
N MET A 54 19.11 -4.76 14.50
CA MET A 54 17.90 -4.43 15.26
C MET A 54 18.06 -4.73 16.76
N GLU A 55 18.73 -5.83 17.12
CA GLU A 55 18.98 -6.20 18.53
C GLU A 55 20.02 -5.31 19.20
N LYS A 56 21.08 -4.96 18.47
CA LYS A 56 22.16 -4.12 18.97
C LYS A 56 21.87 -2.62 18.87
N GLY A 57 20.82 -2.23 18.15
CA GLY A 57 20.48 -0.82 17.90
C GLY A 57 21.57 -0.09 17.12
N THR A 58 22.19 -0.73 16.13
CA THR A 58 23.28 -0.12 15.36
C THR A 58 22.76 0.97 14.41
N ALA A 59 23.68 1.82 13.91
CA ALA A 59 23.34 2.81 12.89
C ALA A 59 22.77 2.19 11.60
N ASP A 60 23.01 0.89 11.35
CA ASP A 60 22.51 0.19 10.17
C ASP A 60 20.97 0.06 10.18
N VAL A 61 20.30 0.18 11.32
CA VAL A 61 18.83 0.21 11.38
C VAL A 61 18.25 1.30 10.46
N ALA A 62 18.93 2.45 10.36
CA ALA A 62 18.53 3.52 9.45
C ALA A 62 18.69 3.15 7.97
N LEU A 63 19.70 2.33 7.62
CA LEU A 63 19.87 1.80 6.26
C LEU A 63 18.68 0.92 5.86
N TYR A 64 18.22 0.04 6.76
CA TYR A 64 17.06 -0.82 6.50
C TYR A 64 15.76 -0.01 6.42
N GLY A 65 15.57 0.96 7.32
CA GLY A 65 14.39 1.84 7.31
C GLY A 65 14.29 2.65 6.02
N GLY A 66 15.37 3.34 5.63
CA GLY A 66 15.40 4.11 4.39
C GLY A 66 15.25 3.23 3.13
N TRP A 67 15.77 2.00 3.16
CA TRP A 67 15.54 1.04 2.08
C TRP A 67 14.06 0.64 1.98
N ILE A 68 13.39 0.38 3.10
CA ILE A 68 11.95 0.06 3.15
C ILE A 68 11.13 1.21 2.58
N GLU A 69 11.38 2.44 3.02
CA GLU A 69 10.65 3.64 2.56
C GLU A 69 10.83 3.86 1.06
N GLY A 70 12.07 3.74 0.57
CA GLY A 70 12.38 3.85 -0.86
C GLY A 70 11.73 2.73 -1.69
N PHE A 71 11.74 1.49 -1.18
CA PHE A 71 11.07 0.36 -1.82
C PHE A 71 9.57 0.61 -1.91
N ILE A 72 8.90 0.96 -0.80
CA ILE A 72 7.46 1.26 -0.79
C ILE A 72 7.13 2.41 -1.73
N THR A 73 7.92 3.50 -1.72
CA THR A 73 7.71 4.64 -2.61
C THR A 73 7.73 4.22 -4.08
N ALA A 74 8.73 3.40 -4.48
CA ALA A 74 8.79 2.87 -5.83
C ALA A 74 7.57 1.98 -6.14
N GLN A 75 7.13 1.16 -5.20
CA GLN A 75 5.96 0.32 -5.39
C GLN A 75 4.66 1.14 -5.49
N ASN A 76 4.52 2.23 -4.72
CA ASN A 76 3.39 3.14 -4.84
C ASN A 76 3.33 3.75 -6.25
N GLN A 77 4.47 4.17 -6.79
CA GLN A 77 4.53 4.80 -8.10
C GLN A 77 4.30 3.84 -9.28
N HIS A 78 4.77 2.59 -9.19
CA HIS A 78 4.85 1.68 -10.34
C HIS A 78 3.80 0.56 -10.34
N ASN A 79 2.98 0.43 -9.29
CA ASN A 79 1.86 -0.51 -9.29
C ASN A 79 0.55 0.21 -9.62
N GLU A 80 -0.27 -0.45 -10.44
CA GLU A 80 -1.61 0.05 -10.73
C GLU A 80 -2.48 0.10 -9.47
N ASN A 81 -3.41 1.06 -9.44
CA ASN A 81 -4.36 1.25 -8.34
C ASN A 81 -3.65 1.24 -6.97
N THR A 82 -2.59 2.03 -6.84
CA THR A 82 -1.78 2.10 -5.63
C THR A 82 -1.42 3.54 -5.32
N TYR A 83 -2.03 4.08 -4.27
CA TYR A 83 -1.64 5.36 -3.68
C TYR A 83 -0.65 5.14 -2.53
N ASP A 84 -0.98 4.24 -1.60
CA ASP A 84 -0.14 3.97 -0.44
C ASP A 84 -0.30 2.52 0.04
N ILE A 85 0.79 1.74 -0.02
CA ILE A 85 0.86 0.36 0.47
C ILE A 85 0.89 0.27 2.00
N ALA A 86 1.43 1.29 2.67
CA ALA A 86 1.63 1.31 4.11
C ALA A 86 0.90 2.51 4.75
N PRO A 87 -0.41 2.66 4.54
CA PRO A 87 -1.13 3.91 4.82
C PRO A 87 -1.26 4.25 6.30
N TRP A 88 -0.94 3.32 7.17
CA TRP A 88 -0.94 3.56 8.60
C TRP A 88 0.31 3.06 9.30
N GLN A 89 1.12 2.23 8.66
CA GLN A 89 2.32 1.67 9.28
C GLN A 89 3.41 2.72 9.34
N THR A 90 4.14 2.73 10.45
CA THR A 90 5.38 3.51 10.57
C THR A 90 6.59 2.69 10.11
N THR A 91 7.72 3.37 9.87
CA THR A 91 8.98 2.71 9.53
C THR A 91 9.40 1.70 10.62
N SER A 92 9.20 2.01 11.90
CA SER A 92 9.47 1.07 12.99
C SER A 92 8.53 -0.13 12.95
N THR A 93 7.23 0.07 12.70
CA THR A 93 6.29 -1.04 12.49
C THR A 93 6.75 -1.95 11.35
N MET A 94 7.20 -1.38 10.23
CA MET A 94 7.69 -2.14 9.07
C MET A 94 8.97 -2.91 9.39
N LEU A 95 9.90 -2.31 10.14
CA LEU A 95 11.12 -2.97 10.59
C LEU A 95 10.79 -4.16 11.52
N GLU A 96 9.90 -3.98 12.49
CA GLU A 96 9.50 -5.06 13.41
C GLU A 96 8.75 -6.20 12.70
N LEU A 97 7.87 -5.89 11.76
CA LEU A 97 7.22 -6.91 10.91
C LEU A 97 8.25 -7.70 10.10
N THR A 98 9.25 -7.00 9.55
CA THR A 98 10.32 -7.66 8.79
C THR A 98 11.21 -8.50 9.69
N LYS A 99 11.48 -8.03 10.92
CA LYS A 99 12.25 -8.78 11.93
C LYS A 99 11.54 -10.07 12.29
N SER A 100 10.23 -10.02 12.49
CA SER A 100 9.41 -11.20 12.73
C SER A 100 9.52 -12.24 11.60
N LEU A 101 9.48 -11.80 10.33
CA LEU A 101 9.65 -12.72 9.20
C LEU A 101 11.10 -13.22 9.05
N CYS A 102 12.10 -12.38 9.31
CA CYS A 102 13.50 -12.80 9.29
C CYS A 102 13.83 -13.83 10.37
N ASN A 103 13.25 -13.70 11.56
CA ASN A 103 13.40 -14.69 12.65
C ASN A 103 12.82 -16.06 12.30
N GLN A 104 11.92 -16.13 11.32
CA GLN A 104 11.32 -17.36 10.81
C GLN A 104 12.04 -17.91 9.56
N ALA A 105 12.97 -17.14 9.00
CA ALA A 105 13.70 -17.46 7.78
C ALA A 105 15.09 -18.06 8.08
N LYS A 106 15.77 -18.56 7.04
CA LYS A 106 17.18 -18.97 7.17
C LYS A 106 18.06 -17.73 7.38
N PRO A 107 19.16 -17.80 8.16
CA PRO A 107 20.03 -16.65 8.45
C PRO A 107 20.51 -15.90 7.19
N ASN A 108 20.85 -16.64 6.13
CA ASN A 108 21.34 -16.10 4.86
C ASN A 108 20.24 -15.65 3.88
N THR A 109 18.96 -15.69 4.27
CA THR A 109 17.86 -15.14 3.46
C THR A 109 18.09 -13.65 3.27
N ARG A 110 17.91 -13.13 2.06
CA ARG A 110 18.11 -11.70 1.83
C ARG A 110 16.98 -10.91 2.46
N PHE A 111 17.31 -9.73 2.98
CA PHE A 111 16.37 -8.81 3.61
C PHE A 111 15.19 -8.48 2.69
N ILE A 112 15.42 -8.25 1.39
CA ILE A 112 14.34 -8.02 0.42
C ILE A 112 13.37 -9.20 0.33
N ASP A 113 13.85 -10.45 0.43
CA ASP A 113 12.99 -11.63 0.27
C ASP A 113 12.06 -11.77 1.48
N ALA A 114 12.55 -11.44 2.68
CA ALA A 114 11.73 -11.35 3.90
C ALA A 114 10.76 -10.16 3.83
N PHE A 115 11.23 -8.97 3.44
CA PHE A 115 10.38 -7.79 3.30
C PHE A 115 9.29 -7.98 2.24
N ALA A 116 9.57 -8.70 1.16
CA ALA A 116 8.56 -9.07 0.17
C ALA A 116 7.41 -9.89 0.80
N GLY A 117 7.66 -10.62 1.90
CA GLY A 117 6.60 -11.23 2.71
C GLY A 117 5.70 -10.19 3.37
N VAL A 118 6.28 -9.16 4.01
CA VAL A 118 5.51 -8.04 4.58
C VAL A 118 4.71 -7.33 3.49
N PHE A 119 5.34 -7.02 2.36
CA PHE A 119 4.68 -6.40 1.21
C PHE A 119 3.45 -7.20 0.75
N ARG A 120 3.56 -8.53 0.62
CA ARG A 120 2.41 -9.37 0.22
C ARG A 120 1.25 -9.32 1.21
N ILE A 121 1.53 -9.14 2.50
CA ILE A 121 0.50 -8.97 3.53
C ILE A 121 -0.19 -7.62 3.39
N LEU A 122 0.56 -6.56 3.12
CA LEU A 122 0.04 -5.19 3.04
C LEU A 122 -0.65 -4.86 1.73
N PHE A 123 -0.15 -5.38 0.61
CA PHE A 123 -0.58 -4.97 -0.73
C PHE A 123 -2.09 -5.14 -1.00
N PRO A 124 -2.78 -6.19 -0.53
CA PRO A 124 -4.24 -6.28 -0.67
C PRO A 124 -5.00 -5.17 0.08
N ALA A 125 -4.44 -4.68 1.19
CA ALA A 125 -5.03 -3.66 2.05
C ALA A 125 -4.53 -2.23 1.74
N ARG A 126 -3.80 -2.02 0.64
CA ARG A 126 -3.30 -0.70 0.25
C ARG A 126 -4.43 0.32 0.03
N LEU A 127 -4.11 1.60 0.12
CA LEU A 127 -4.93 2.66 -0.46
C LEU A 127 -4.75 2.62 -1.97
N GLN A 128 -5.85 2.47 -2.70
CA GLN A 128 -5.81 2.41 -4.17
C GLN A 128 -5.90 3.80 -4.81
N GLN A 129 -6.45 4.77 -4.08
CA GLN A 129 -6.64 6.15 -4.50
C GLN A 129 -6.23 7.08 -3.36
N GLU A 130 -5.97 8.33 -3.72
CA GLU A 130 -5.68 9.38 -2.75
C GLU A 130 -6.80 9.52 -1.72
N SER A 131 -6.41 9.72 -0.47
CA SER A 131 -7.30 10.03 0.63
C SER A 131 -6.77 11.26 1.34
N ALA A 132 -7.67 12.15 1.79
CA ALA A 132 -7.28 13.26 2.65
C ALA A 132 -6.67 12.74 3.96
N VAL A 133 -5.67 13.46 4.48
CA VAL A 133 -5.08 13.24 5.81
C VAL A 133 -5.70 14.23 6.79
N VAL A 134 -6.16 13.74 7.93
CA VAL A 134 -6.77 14.55 8.98
C VAL A 134 -6.11 14.28 10.33
N GLY A 135 -6.09 15.30 11.18
CA GLY A 135 -5.71 15.15 12.58
C GLY A 135 -6.92 14.70 13.40
N VAL A 136 -6.71 13.72 14.27
CA VAL A 136 -7.68 13.27 15.28
C VAL A 136 -7.11 13.49 16.67
N SER A 137 -7.98 13.81 17.62
CA SER A 137 -7.57 14.26 18.94
C SER A 137 -8.55 13.87 20.02
N ASN A 138 -8.03 13.50 21.19
CA ASN A 138 -8.81 13.23 22.39
C ASN A 138 -7.99 13.66 23.62
N GLY A 139 -8.41 14.71 24.34
CA GLY A 139 -7.62 15.29 25.43
C GLY A 139 -6.26 15.80 24.95
N GLU A 140 -5.16 15.21 25.45
CA GLU A 140 -3.78 15.48 25.02
C GLU A 140 -3.32 14.55 23.87
N ALA A 141 -4.00 13.42 23.66
CA ALA A 141 -3.64 12.47 22.63
C ALA A 141 -3.91 13.07 21.23
N ARG A 142 -2.97 12.87 20.30
CA ARG A 142 -3.04 13.34 18.91
C ARG A 142 -2.58 12.22 17.98
N SER A 143 -3.23 12.09 16.84
CA SER A 143 -2.81 11.21 15.74
C SER A 143 -3.18 11.84 14.40
N ILE A 144 -2.49 11.42 13.34
CA ILE A 144 -2.84 11.76 11.95
C ILE A 144 -3.18 10.47 11.23
N ALA A 145 -4.23 10.51 10.40
CA ALA A 145 -4.65 9.36 9.63
C ALA A 145 -5.29 9.79 8.31
N TYR A 146 -5.21 8.93 7.32
CA TYR A 146 -6.05 9.05 6.14
C TYR A 146 -7.51 8.84 6.53
N VAL A 147 -8.42 9.65 5.97
CA VAL A 147 -9.87 9.46 6.12
C VAL A 147 -10.28 8.03 5.79
N GLU A 148 -9.73 7.45 4.72
CA GLU A 148 -9.99 6.06 4.35
C GLU A 148 -9.53 5.04 5.42
N VAL A 149 -8.43 5.31 6.12
CA VAL A 149 -8.02 4.47 7.27
C VAL A 149 -9.02 4.60 8.42
N LEU A 150 -9.53 5.81 8.70
CA LEU A 150 -10.55 6.03 9.73
C LEU A 150 -11.85 5.27 9.43
N LYS A 151 -12.27 5.22 8.17
CA LYS A 151 -13.41 4.41 7.72
C LYS A 151 -13.20 2.92 7.99
N ARG A 152 -11.99 2.41 7.71
CA ARG A 152 -11.63 1.01 7.97
C ARG A 152 -11.60 0.70 9.47
N VAL A 153 -11.17 1.64 10.31
CA VAL A 153 -11.25 1.50 11.78
C VAL A 153 -12.71 1.41 12.22
N GLN A 154 -13.56 2.33 11.74
CA GLN A 154 -15.00 2.30 12.02
C GLN A 154 -15.65 0.98 11.59
N GLN A 155 -15.28 0.45 10.42
CA GLN A 155 -15.77 -0.86 9.97
C GLN A 155 -15.26 -2.00 10.85
N ALA A 156 -13.96 -2.03 11.17
CA ALA A 156 -13.40 -3.08 12.01
C ALA A 156 -14.03 -3.08 13.41
N LEU A 157 -14.34 -1.91 13.98
CA LEU A 157 -15.09 -1.80 15.23
C LEU A 157 -16.51 -2.39 15.09
N ARG A 158 -17.22 -2.15 13.99
CA ARG A 158 -18.53 -2.79 13.76
C ARG A 158 -18.41 -4.31 13.68
N ASP A 159 -17.39 -4.81 12.99
CA ASP A 159 -17.13 -6.25 12.86
C ASP A 159 -16.84 -6.90 14.22
N GLU A 160 -16.27 -6.13 15.16
CA GLU A 160 -16.03 -6.50 16.56
C GLU A 160 -17.27 -6.34 17.48
N GLY A 161 -18.39 -5.86 16.93
CA GLY A 161 -19.67 -5.71 17.64
C GLY A 161 -19.89 -4.37 18.34
N TYR A 162 -19.13 -3.33 18.00
CA TYR A 162 -19.31 -1.97 18.51
C TYR A 162 -20.32 -1.16 17.68
N GLU A 163 -21.02 -0.24 18.34
CA GLU A 163 -22.08 0.57 17.74
C GLU A 163 -21.50 1.81 17.05
N ILE A 164 -21.21 1.69 15.75
CA ILE A 164 -20.71 2.80 14.92
C ILE A 164 -21.78 3.24 13.93
N ALA A 165 -22.28 4.47 14.08
CA ALA A 165 -23.42 5.00 13.34
C ALA A 165 -23.15 5.29 11.85
N ASP A 166 -21.92 5.66 11.48
CA ASP A 166 -21.55 5.91 10.09
C ASP A 166 -20.12 5.45 9.76
N ASP A 167 -19.79 5.39 8.47
CA ASP A 167 -18.48 4.99 7.95
C ASP A 167 -17.86 6.12 7.11
N THR A 168 -18.16 7.36 7.49
CA THR A 168 -17.74 8.54 6.73
C THR A 168 -16.26 8.88 6.94
N GLY A 169 -15.64 8.30 7.98
CA GLY A 169 -14.30 8.66 8.44
C GLY A 169 -14.31 9.88 9.37
N ALA A 170 -15.48 10.42 9.70
CA ALA A 170 -15.64 11.40 10.76
C ALA A 170 -15.39 10.72 12.12
N PHE A 171 -14.22 10.95 12.70
CA PHE A 171 -13.82 10.34 13.98
C PHE A 171 -14.31 11.19 15.16
N ASP A 172 -15.61 11.14 15.40
CA ASP A 172 -16.33 11.94 16.38
C ASP A 172 -16.26 11.36 17.82
N GLN A 173 -16.93 12.02 18.77
CA GLN A 173 -16.97 11.58 20.16
C GLN A 173 -17.59 10.19 20.35
N ALA A 174 -18.50 9.76 19.47
CA ALA A 174 -19.05 8.41 19.53
C ALA A 174 -17.99 7.37 19.11
N SER A 175 -17.32 7.60 17.97
CA SER A 175 -16.24 6.75 17.48
C SER A 175 -15.09 6.63 18.49
N ILE A 176 -14.70 7.76 19.11
CA ILE A 176 -13.67 7.80 20.16
C ILE A 176 -14.06 6.91 21.35
N ARG A 177 -15.29 7.01 21.85
CA ARG A 177 -15.75 6.17 22.97
C ARG A 177 -15.73 4.69 22.64
N GLN A 178 -16.27 4.30 21.49
CA GLN A 178 -16.28 2.89 21.06
C GLN A 178 -14.84 2.35 20.89
N LEU A 179 -13.93 3.18 20.38
CA LEU A 179 -12.52 2.80 20.26
C LEU A 179 -11.83 2.67 21.64
N MET A 180 -12.15 3.53 22.61
CA MET A 180 -11.65 3.41 23.99
C MET A 180 -12.13 2.12 24.66
N ASP A 181 -13.38 1.72 24.42
CA ASP A 181 -13.93 0.47 24.92
C ASP A 181 -13.20 -0.73 24.29
N TYR A 182 -12.99 -0.69 22.97
CA TYR A 182 -12.16 -1.68 22.27
C TYR A 182 -10.74 -1.76 22.83
N GLN A 183 -10.08 -0.63 23.01
CA GLN A 183 -8.72 -0.57 23.56
C GLN A 183 -8.67 -1.18 24.97
N THR A 184 -9.59 -0.79 25.85
CA THR A 184 -9.67 -1.31 27.21
C THR A 184 -9.89 -2.82 27.22
N LYS A 185 -10.84 -3.31 26.42
CA LYS A 185 -11.14 -4.75 26.29
C LYS A 185 -9.92 -5.56 25.82
N ASN A 186 -9.08 -4.95 24.98
CA ASN A 186 -7.89 -5.59 24.41
C ASN A 186 -6.59 -5.32 25.19
N GLY A 187 -6.67 -4.69 26.36
CA GLY A 187 -5.50 -4.40 27.20
C GLY A 187 -4.58 -3.32 26.63
N LEU A 188 -5.10 -2.46 25.76
CA LEU A 188 -4.41 -1.30 25.21
C LEU A 188 -4.67 -0.06 26.07
N VAL A 189 -3.82 0.95 25.92
CA VAL A 189 -4.09 2.28 26.50
C VAL A 189 -5.31 2.86 25.80
N ALA A 190 -6.33 3.25 26.57
CA ALA A 190 -7.59 3.80 26.07
C ALA A 190 -7.42 5.27 25.61
N THR A 191 -6.63 5.50 24.56
CA THR A 191 -6.41 6.83 23.96
C THR A 191 -7.64 7.34 23.21
N GLY A 192 -8.50 6.42 22.74
CA GLY A 192 -9.62 6.71 21.86
C GLY A 192 -9.19 7.11 20.45
N LEU A 193 -7.91 6.95 20.11
CA LEU A 193 -7.34 7.28 18.81
C LEU A 193 -6.83 6.03 18.10
N PRO A 194 -6.86 6.01 16.75
CA PRO A 194 -6.25 4.95 15.96
C PRO A 194 -4.72 5.08 15.97
N ASP A 195 -4.10 4.81 17.12
CA ASP A 195 -2.65 4.73 17.28
C ASP A 195 -2.08 3.40 16.77
N GLN A 196 -0.75 3.29 16.66
CA GLN A 196 -0.09 2.10 16.09
C GLN A 196 -0.51 0.79 16.78
N PRO A 197 -0.49 0.67 18.13
CA PRO A 197 -0.96 -0.55 18.79
C PRO A 197 -2.42 -0.89 18.47
N THR A 198 -3.28 0.13 18.40
CA THR A 198 -4.72 -0.05 18.11
C THR A 198 -4.95 -0.51 16.69
N LEU A 199 -4.30 0.10 15.70
CA LEU A 199 -4.39 -0.29 14.30
C LEU A 199 -3.85 -1.70 14.06
N TYR A 200 -2.74 -2.05 14.72
CA TYR A 200 -2.20 -3.40 14.67
C TYR A 200 -3.18 -4.43 15.25
N ALA A 201 -3.79 -4.13 16.41
CA ALA A 201 -4.77 -5.00 17.03
C ALA A 201 -6.01 -5.19 16.14
N LEU A 202 -6.57 -4.11 15.59
CA LEU A 202 -7.77 -4.17 14.74
C LEU A 202 -7.54 -4.91 13.43
N PHE A 203 -6.38 -4.72 12.80
CA PHE A 203 -6.16 -5.18 11.42
C PHE A 203 -5.34 -6.47 11.29
N PHE A 204 -4.52 -6.82 12.29
CA PHE A 204 -3.67 -8.02 12.22
C PHE A 204 -3.91 -9.05 13.32
N LYS A 205 -4.45 -8.64 14.47
CA LYS A 205 -4.68 -9.55 15.60
C LYS A 205 -6.14 -10.03 15.56
N LYS A 206 -6.41 -11.10 14.81
CA LYS A 206 -7.67 -11.85 14.87
C LYS A 206 -7.49 -13.11 15.70
#